data_AF-A0A094EI40-F1
#
_entry.id   AF-A0A094EI40-F1
#
_cell.length_a   1.000
_cell.length_b   1.000
_cell.length_c   1.000
_cell.angle_alpha   90.00
_cell.angle_beta   90.00
_cell.angle_gamma   90.00
#
_symmetry.space_group_name_H-M   'P 1'
#
loop_
_entity.id
_entity.type
_entity.pdbx_description
1 polymer ?
#
loop_
_entity_poly.entity_id
_entity_poly.type
_entity_poly.pdbx_seq_one_letter_code
_entity_poly.pdbx_strand_id
1 'polypeptide(L)'
;MEEVNELFEDLRPQYPTTTTSIKIGGNDYHIELSEIPYLAAFANFERTKAQNQQKELVHGPIAHFDTALEGMEFGFRQCFRSIPPDLAQHHALCETYEFLCIDVLGGKSLNEIIGGLKTGRRVHKGASKSSNSIKRDRSKARDSAFQLLYFILRGEFEDEMKDSTDVYNAVMFIVSHADTFQWRTRKVVRAAYEDRFVVSVKQIAGLNKWEEDEDEDDEDDVMSEEEESISSGYYSDYDPFYN
;
A
#
# COMPACT_ATOMS: atom_id res chain seq x y z
N MET A 1 -17.54 13.91 -35.03
CA MET A 1 -18.26 13.64 -33.77
C MET A 1 -17.21 13.53 -32.67
N GLU A 2 -16.39 14.58 -32.56
CA GLU A 2 -15.08 14.57 -31.86
C GLU A 2 -14.87 15.83 -31.00
N GLU A 3 -15.78 16.81 -31.05
CA GLU A 3 -15.65 18.09 -30.34
C GLU A 3 -16.42 18.15 -29.01
N VAL A 4 -16.98 17.03 -28.53
CA VAL A 4 -17.81 17.03 -27.30
C VAL A 4 -17.08 16.50 -26.08
N ASN A 5 -15.88 15.93 -26.24
CA ASN A 5 -15.11 15.35 -25.11
C ASN A 5 -14.13 16.34 -24.46
N GLU A 6 -13.71 17.40 -25.16
CA GLU A 6 -12.78 18.40 -24.60
C GLU A 6 -13.47 19.42 -23.68
N LEU A 7 -14.81 19.51 -23.70
CA LEU A 7 -15.58 20.44 -22.88
C LEU A 7 -15.96 19.90 -21.48
N PHE A 8 -15.71 18.62 -21.20
CA PHE A 8 -16.04 18.01 -19.91
C PHE A 8 -14.86 17.83 -18.95
N GLU A 9 -13.62 18.06 -19.39
CA GLU A 9 -12.46 18.09 -18.48
C GLU A 9 -12.39 19.38 -17.64
N ASP A 10 -12.93 20.49 -18.16
CA ASP A 10 -12.93 21.81 -17.50
C ASP A 10 -14.04 22.02 -16.45
N LEU A 11 -14.85 20.99 -16.17
CA LEU A 11 -15.91 21.02 -15.16
C LEU A 11 -15.58 20.28 -13.87
N ARG A 12 -14.33 19.84 -13.67
CA ARG A 12 -13.89 19.50 -12.31
C ARG A 12 -13.85 20.79 -11.50
N PRO A 13 -14.67 20.96 -10.46
CA PRO A 13 -14.53 22.12 -9.60
C PRO A 13 -13.13 22.08 -8.99
N GLN A 14 -12.27 22.99 -9.42
CA GLN A 14 -11.04 23.33 -8.71
C GLN A 14 -11.47 24.07 -7.44
N TYR A 15 -11.90 23.33 -6.43
CA TYR A 15 -11.94 23.88 -5.09
C TYR A 15 -10.49 24.18 -4.69
N PRO A 16 -10.16 25.40 -4.25
CA PRO A 16 -8.85 25.63 -3.66
C PRO A 16 -8.75 24.70 -2.43
N THR A 17 -7.88 23.69 -2.52
CA THR A 17 -7.57 22.81 -1.40
C THR A 17 -7.03 23.68 -0.28
N THR A 18 -7.83 23.85 0.77
CA THR A 18 -7.57 24.83 1.81
C THR A 18 -6.61 24.18 2.80
N THR A 19 -5.32 24.18 2.47
CA THR A 19 -4.29 23.61 3.35
C THR A 19 -4.15 24.47 4.61
N THR A 20 -3.97 23.80 5.75
CA THR A 20 -3.77 24.45 7.05
C THR A 20 -2.33 24.27 7.50
N SER A 21 -1.68 25.36 7.91
CA SER A 21 -0.36 25.31 8.53
C SER A 21 -0.44 24.70 9.93
N ILE A 22 0.37 23.68 10.19
CA ILE A 22 0.48 23.00 11.48
C ILE A 22 1.94 22.60 11.74
N LYS A 23 2.39 22.74 12.98
CA LYS A 23 3.69 22.24 13.44
C LYS A 23 3.52 20.88 14.11
N ILE A 24 4.26 19.87 13.67
CA ILE A 24 4.23 18.53 14.24
C ILE A 24 5.67 18.13 14.57
N GLY A 25 5.96 17.88 15.85
CA GLY A 25 7.31 17.51 16.28
C GLY A 25 8.40 18.56 16.01
N GLY A 26 8.02 19.80 15.71
CA GLY A 26 8.94 20.90 15.37
C GLY A 26 9.09 21.18 13.88
N ASN A 27 8.52 20.34 13.01
CA ASN A 27 8.50 20.57 11.55
C ASN A 27 7.20 21.26 11.13
N ASP A 28 7.28 22.10 10.10
CA ASP A 28 6.15 22.83 9.52
C ASP A 28 5.51 22.02 8.37
N TYR A 29 4.18 21.88 8.41
CA TYR A 29 3.40 21.18 7.39
C TYR A 29 2.22 22.04 6.90
N HIS A 30 1.84 21.83 5.64
CA HIS A 30 0.62 22.40 5.04
C HIS A 30 -0.31 21.27 4.63
N ILE A 31 -1.29 20.97 5.48
CA ILE A 31 -2.08 19.74 5.37
C ILE A 31 -3.53 20.07 5.04
N GLU A 32 -4.12 19.29 4.14
CA GLU A 32 -5.57 19.25 3.96
C GLU A 32 -6.21 18.47 5.12
N LEU A 33 -6.73 19.20 6.12
CA LEU A 33 -7.27 18.58 7.33
C LEU A 33 -8.46 17.64 7.05
N SER A 34 -9.20 17.84 5.96
CA SER A 34 -10.31 16.95 5.55
C SER A 34 -9.87 15.50 5.33
N GLU A 35 -8.61 15.28 4.95
CA GLU A 35 -8.09 13.94 4.67
C GLU A 35 -7.58 13.22 5.93
N ILE A 36 -7.34 13.95 7.03
CA ILE A 36 -6.79 13.41 8.28
C ILE A 36 -7.74 13.73 9.44
N PRO A 37 -8.72 12.86 9.73
CA PRO A 37 -9.80 13.15 10.68
C PRO A 37 -9.30 13.53 12.08
N TYR A 38 -8.24 12.89 12.57
CA TYR A 38 -7.64 13.24 13.85
C TYR A 38 -7.16 14.70 13.88
N LEU A 39 -6.41 15.12 12.86
CA LEU A 39 -5.86 16.48 12.80
C LEU A 39 -6.96 17.53 12.60
N ALA A 40 -8.03 17.20 11.86
CA ALA A 40 -9.22 18.05 11.79
C ALA A 40 -9.86 18.25 13.17
N ALA A 41 -10.06 17.16 13.93
CA ALA A 41 -10.61 17.23 15.28
C ALA A 41 -9.70 18.01 16.23
N PHE A 42 -8.39 17.77 16.17
CA PHE A 42 -7.38 18.49 16.93
C PHE A 42 -7.41 20.00 16.64
N ALA A 43 -7.41 20.39 15.37
CA ALA A 43 -7.45 21.79 14.96
C ALA A 43 -8.73 22.48 15.44
N ASN A 44 -9.88 21.80 15.36
CA ASN A 44 -11.15 22.33 15.86
C ASN A 44 -11.14 22.52 17.38
N PHE A 45 -10.56 21.58 18.12
CA PHE A 45 -10.43 21.68 19.57
C PHE A 45 -9.55 22.86 19.98
N GLU A 46 -8.36 23.02 19.38
CA GLU A 46 -7.45 24.12 19.71
C GLU A 46 -8.03 25.48 19.33
N ARG A 47 -8.71 25.61 18.19
CA ARG A 47 -9.39 26.86 17.80
C ARG A 47 -10.50 27.24 18.79
N THR A 48 -11.28 26.26 19.25
CA THR A 48 -12.34 26.48 20.24
C THR A 48 -11.75 26.99 21.57
N LYS A 49 -10.63 26.40 22.01
CA LYS A 49 -9.91 26.80 23.22
C LYS A 49 -9.32 28.20 23.11
N ALA A 50 -8.84 28.59 21.92
CA ALA A 50 -8.22 29.89 21.67
C ALA A 50 -9.22 31.05 21.54
N GLN A 51 -10.53 30.83 21.74
CA GLN A 51 -11.58 31.86 21.63
C GLN A 51 -11.48 32.69 20.34
N ASN A 52 -11.20 32.03 19.21
CA ASN A 52 -11.01 32.66 17.88
C ASN A 52 -9.79 33.57 17.71
N GLN A 53 -8.82 33.55 18.63
CA GLN A 53 -7.49 34.11 18.32
C GLN A 53 -6.76 33.14 17.38
N GLN A 54 -6.18 33.66 16.29
CA GLN A 54 -5.30 32.87 15.43
C GLN A 54 -4.06 32.46 16.22
N LYS A 55 -4.11 31.25 16.77
CA LYS A 55 -2.99 30.59 17.42
C LYS A 55 -2.40 29.58 16.46
N GLU A 56 -1.08 29.56 16.38
CA GLU A 56 -0.34 28.52 15.65
C GLU A 56 -0.75 27.14 16.17
N LEU A 57 -1.11 26.23 15.25
CA LEU A 57 -1.44 24.85 15.58
C LEU A 57 -0.13 24.09 15.80
N VAL A 58 0.08 23.59 17.02
CA VAL A 58 1.30 22.86 17.40
C VAL A 58 0.91 21.54 18.04
N HIS A 59 1.34 20.44 17.44
CA HIS A 59 1.18 19.09 17.92
C HIS A 59 2.54 18.47 18.27
N GLY A 60 2.53 17.51 19.21
CA GLY A 60 3.71 16.71 19.52
C GLY A 60 4.21 15.89 18.32
N PRO A 61 5.40 15.28 18.40
CA PRO A 61 5.89 14.39 17.35
C PRO A 61 4.94 13.21 17.14
N ILE A 62 4.77 12.79 15.89
CA ILE A 62 4.01 11.61 15.48
C ILE A 62 5.00 10.69 14.74
N ALA A 63 5.07 9.42 15.14
CA ALA A 63 5.99 8.46 14.53
C ALA A 63 5.66 8.23 13.04
N HIS A 64 6.66 8.14 12.18
CA HIS A 64 6.50 7.91 10.73
C HIS A 64 5.51 8.83 10.02
N PHE A 65 5.29 10.05 10.54
CA PHE A 65 4.29 10.97 10.01
C PHE A 65 4.53 11.35 8.54
N ASP A 66 5.79 11.64 8.19
CA ASP A 66 6.17 11.98 6.82
C ASP A 66 5.87 10.81 5.86
N THR A 67 6.24 9.59 6.25
CA THR A 67 5.91 8.37 5.47
C THR A 67 4.41 8.14 5.36
N ALA A 68 3.65 8.45 6.42
CA ALA A 68 2.20 8.31 6.41
C ALA A 68 1.57 9.25 5.37
N LEU A 69 2.02 10.51 5.33
CA LEU A 69 1.61 11.51 4.34
C LEU A 69 2.00 11.11 2.92
N GLU A 70 3.24 10.68 2.69
CA GLU A 70 3.68 10.20 1.36
C GLU A 70 2.82 9.05 0.85
N GLY A 71 2.44 8.12 1.75
CA GLY A 71 1.55 7.01 1.41
C GLY A 71 0.15 7.46 1.00
N MET A 72 -0.38 8.53 1.60
CA MET A 72 -1.67 9.11 1.21
C MET A 72 -1.59 9.85 -0.13
N GLU A 73 -0.55 10.66 -0.33
CA GLU A 73 -0.42 11.54 -1.50
C GLU A 73 -0.01 10.77 -2.76
N PHE A 74 0.93 9.84 -2.64
CA PHE A 74 1.54 9.14 -3.78
C PHE A 74 1.17 7.66 -3.86
N GLY A 75 0.48 7.14 -2.84
CA GLY A 75 0.02 5.76 -2.73
C GLY A 75 0.85 4.91 -1.77
N PHE A 76 0.18 4.01 -1.07
CA PHE A 76 0.73 3.25 0.05
C PHE A 76 1.92 2.34 -0.28
N ARG A 77 2.16 2.02 -1.56
CA ARG A 77 3.39 1.33 -1.99
C ARG A 77 4.67 2.06 -1.56
N GLN A 78 4.62 3.39 -1.42
CA GLN A 78 5.78 4.17 -0.99
C GLN A 78 6.21 3.84 0.43
N CYS A 79 5.29 3.39 1.29
CA CYS A 79 5.63 3.01 2.67
C CYS A 79 6.71 1.94 2.73
N PHE A 80 6.70 0.94 1.83
CA PHE A 80 7.75 -0.09 1.77
C PHE A 80 9.13 0.45 1.35
N ARG A 81 9.17 1.62 0.70
CA ARG A 81 10.40 2.27 0.26
C ARG A 81 10.93 3.22 1.34
N SER A 82 10.04 3.98 1.96
CA SER A 82 10.38 5.05 2.90
C SER A 82 10.78 4.55 4.29
N ILE A 83 10.40 3.32 4.69
CA ILE A 83 10.85 2.71 5.95
C ILE A 83 11.65 1.41 5.75
N PRO A 84 12.57 1.07 6.66
CA PRO A 84 13.31 -0.19 6.60
C PRO A 84 12.37 -1.40 6.56
N PRO A 85 12.76 -2.51 5.89
CA PRO A 85 11.97 -3.74 5.81
C PRO A 85 12.05 -4.54 7.14
N ASP A 86 11.71 -3.85 8.22
CA ASP A 86 11.61 -4.32 9.58
C ASP A 86 10.13 -4.31 9.99
N LEU A 87 9.67 -5.42 10.56
CA LEU A 87 8.25 -5.58 10.88
C LEU A 87 7.79 -4.59 11.96
N ALA A 88 8.65 -4.28 12.94
CA ALA A 88 8.30 -3.36 14.02
C ALA A 88 8.12 -1.91 13.50
N GLN A 89 8.93 -1.46 12.54
CA GLN A 89 8.72 -0.17 11.87
C GLN A 89 7.36 -0.12 11.14
N HIS A 90 6.98 -1.21 10.48
CA HIS A 90 5.70 -1.28 9.77
C HIS A 90 4.50 -1.35 10.73
N HIS A 91 4.64 -2.00 11.89
CA HIS A 91 3.66 -1.91 12.98
C HIS A 91 3.46 -0.47 13.44
N ALA A 92 4.56 0.24 13.74
CA ALA A 92 4.50 1.63 14.19
C ALA A 92 3.85 2.55 13.14
N LEU A 93 4.13 2.32 11.85
CA LEU A 93 3.46 3.05 10.77
C LEU A 93 1.94 2.74 10.71
N CYS A 94 1.54 1.48 10.86
CA CYS A 94 0.12 1.11 10.90
C CYS A 94 -0.60 1.70 12.12
N GLU A 95 0.06 1.75 13.28
CA GLU A 95 -0.42 2.47 14.47
C GLU A 95 -0.60 3.97 14.21
N THR A 96 0.32 4.58 13.47
CA THR A 96 0.19 5.98 13.05
C THR A 96 -1.05 6.19 12.19
N TYR A 97 -1.31 5.33 11.20
CA TYR A 97 -2.52 5.44 10.38
C TYR A 97 -3.81 5.34 11.21
N GLU A 98 -3.86 4.42 12.17
CA GLU A 98 -5.00 4.34 13.10
C GLU A 98 -5.14 5.57 14.00
N PHE A 99 -4.03 6.03 14.58
CA PHE A 99 -4.00 7.23 15.42
C PHE A 99 -4.51 8.46 14.67
N LEU A 100 -4.13 8.59 13.40
CA LEU A 100 -4.58 9.64 12.49
C LEU A 100 -6.01 9.43 11.97
N CYS A 101 -6.60 8.26 12.23
CA CYS A 101 -7.89 7.80 11.75
C CYS A 101 -8.01 7.77 10.22
N ILE A 102 -6.95 7.34 9.54
CA ILE A 102 -6.88 7.20 8.09
C ILE A 102 -7.40 5.82 7.67
N ASP A 103 -8.34 5.78 6.73
CA ASP A 103 -8.83 4.53 6.15
C ASP A 103 -7.87 4.02 5.06
N VAL A 104 -6.85 3.27 5.49
CA VAL A 104 -5.85 2.65 4.59
C VAL A 104 -6.51 1.64 3.63
N LEU A 105 -7.58 0.96 4.07
CA LEU A 105 -8.25 -0.06 3.26
C LEU A 105 -9.15 0.58 2.21
N GLY A 106 -9.65 1.80 2.46
CA GLY A 106 -10.65 2.47 1.63
C GLY A 106 -11.96 1.69 1.61
N GLY A 107 -12.34 1.10 2.75
CA GLY A 107 -13.52 0.24 2.89
C GLY A 107 -13.45 -1.11 2.16
N LYS A 108 -12.30 -1.50 1.59
CA LYS A 108 -12.15 -2.76 0.84
C LYS A 108 -12.13 -3.97 1.77
N SER A 109 -12.82 -5.02 1.35
CA SER A 109 -12.73 -6.37 1.93
C SER A 109 -11.43 -7.08 1.54
N LEU A 110 -11.07 -8.14 2.28
CA LEU A 110 -9.93 -9.01 1.96
C LEU A 110 -9.97 -9.52 0.50
N ASN A 111 -11.14 -9.92 0.01
CA ASN A 111 -11.30 -10.39 -1.36
C ASN A 111 -11.00 -9.31 -2.41
N GLU A 112 -11.39 -8.07 -2.16
CA GLU A 112 -11.11 -6.94 -3.04
C GLU A 112 -9.62 -6.58 -3.03
N ILE A 113 -8.97 -6.65 -1.87
CA ILE A 113 -7.52 -6.49 -1.73
C ILE A 113 -6.79 -7.57 -2.53
N ILE A 114 -7.17 -8.84 -2.38
CA ILE A 114 -6.62 -9.96 -3.15
C ILE A 114 -6.85 -9.78 -4.65
N GLY A 115 -8.02 -9.28 -5.05
CA GLY A 115 -8.31 -8.90 -6.43
C GLY A 115 -7.34 -7.82 -6.96
N GLY A 116 -7.02 -6.84 -6.12
CA GLY A 116 -6.05 -5.78 -6.40
C GLY A 116 -4.62 -6.31 -6.61
N LEU A 117 -4.16 -7.26 -5.80
CA LEU A 117 -2.84 -7.90 -5.99
C LEU A 117 -2.68 -8.50 -7.39
N LYS A 118 -3.77 -9.06 -7.93
CA LYS A 118 -3.77 -9.75 -9.24
C LYS A 118 -3.73 -8.80 -10.43
N THR A 119 -3.88 -7.47 -10.27
CA THR A 119 -3.81 -6.51 -11.39
C THR A 119 -2.39 -6.36 -11.96
N GLY A 120 -1.37 -6.79 -11.21
CA GLY A 120 0.01 -6.86 -11.70
C GLY A 120 0.28 -8.03 -12.64
N ARG A 121 -0.62 -9.01 -12.73
CA ARG A 121 -0.43 -10.23 -13.52
C ARG A 121 -0.46 -9.95 -15.02
N ARG A 122 0.45 -10.59 -15.78
CA ARG A 122 0.37 -10.67 -17.25
C ARG A 122 -0.75 -11.66 -17.61
N VAL A 123 -1.89 -11.18 -18.10
CA VAL A 123 -2.88 -12.06 -18.73
C VAL A 123 -2.46 -12.30 -20.18
N HIS A 124 -1.93 -13.49 -20.48
CA HIS A 124 -1.81 -13.94 -21.86
C HIS A 124 -3.22 -14.22 -22.39
N LYS A 125 -3.82 -13.29 -23.13
CA LYS A 125 -4.99 -13.63 -23.95
C LYS A 125 -4.51 -14.60 -25.02
N GLY A 126 -5.00 -15.83 -24.96
CA GLY A 126 -4.67 -16.87 -25.93
C GLY A 126 -4.85 -16.39 -27.37
N ALA A 127 -3.83 -16.62 -28.18
CA ALA A 127 -3.85 -16.81 -29.64
C ALA A 127 -4.89 -16.05 -30.49
N SER A 128 -5.11 -14.76 -30.26
CA SER A 128 -5.74 -13.89 -31.26
C SER A 128 -4.86 -12.69 -31.53
N LYS A 129 -4.47 -12.56 -32.80
CA LYS A 129 -3.61 -11.53 -33.38
C LYS A 129 -4.26 -10.15 -33.26
N SER A 130 -4.18 -9.54 -32.08
CA SER A 130 -4.19 -8.09 -31.90
C SER A 130 -3.51 -7.79 -30.56
N SER A 131 -2.34 -7.17 -30.64
CA SER A 131 -1.46 -6.85 -29.52
C SER A 131 -2.06 -5.74 -28.66
N ASN A 132 -3.11 -6.04 -27.90
CA ASN A 132 -3.53 -5.24 -26.75
C ASN A 132 -3.36 -6.10 -25.49
N SER A 133 -2.11 -6.33 -25.08
CA SER A 133 -1.81 -6.76 -23.72
C SER A 133 -2.38 -5.69 -22.78
N ILE A 134 -3.31 -6.07 -21.91
CA ILE A 134 -3.79 -5.17 -20.85
C ILE A 134 -2.54 -4.77 -20.05
N LYS A 135 -2.23 -3.46 -20.05
CA LYS A 135 -1.05 -2.91 -19.35
C LYS A 135 -1.11 -3.35 -17.89
N ARG A 136 -0.02 -3.95 -17.39
CA ARG A 136 0.10 -4.34 -15.98
C ARG A 136 -0.05 -3.09 -15.12
N ASP A 137 -0.96 -3.12 -14.15
CA ASP A 137 -1.06 -2.06 -13.15
C ASP A 137 -0.29 -2.49 -11.90
N ARG A 138 1.03 -2.29 -11.94
CA ARG A 138 1.94 -2.62 -10.83
C ARG A 138 1.73 -1.70 -9.64
N SER A 139 1.42 -0.42 -9.87
CA SER A 139 1.18 0.55 -8.80
C SER A 139 0.01 0.11 -7.93
N LYS A 140 -1.13 -0.22 -8.54
CA LYS A 140 -2.30 -0.73 -7.82
C LYS A 140 -2.04 -2.05 -7.10
N ALA A 141 -1.33 -2.97 -7.74
CA ALA A 141 -0.97 -4.24 -7.10
C ALA A 141 -0.10 -4.02 -5.86
N ARG A 142 0.89 -3.12 -5.94
CA ARG A 142 1.78 -2.77 -4.83
C ARG A 142 1.05 -2.02 -3.71
N ASP A 143 0.15 -1.12 -4.04
CA ASP A 143 -0.71 -0.47 -3.04
C ASP A 143 -1.59 -1.52 -2.34
N SER A 144 -2.18 -2.46 -3.08
CA SER A 144 -2.92 -3.58 -2.50
C SER A 144 -2.05 -4.50 -1.63
N ALA A 145 -0.74 -4.61 -1.88
CA ALA A 145 0.17 -5.35 -0.99
C ALA A 145 0.33 -4.62 0.36
N PHE A 146 0.38 -3.29 0.37
CA PHE A 146 0.37 -2.54 1.63
C PHE A 146 -0.98 -2.64 2.34
N GLN A 147 -2.09 -2.57 1.60
CA GLN A 147 -3.42 -2.79 2.18
C GLN A 147 -3.54 -4.19 2.81
N LEU A 148 -2.99 -5.23 2.17
CA LEU A 148 -2.91 -6.56 2.76
C LEU A 148 -2.07 -6.57 4.03
N LEU A 149 -0.89 -5.95 4.02
CA LEU A 149 -0.05 -5.83 5.23
C LEU A 149 -0.83 -5.17 6.37
N TYR A 150 -1.45 -4.03 6.11
CA TYR A 150 -2.27 -3.33 7.11
C TYR A 150 -3.40 -4.23 7.63
N PHE A 151 -4.08 -4.96 6.74
CA PHE A 151 -5.13 -5.91 7.11
C PHE A 151 -4.60 -7.06 7.99
N ILE A 152 -3.41 -7.60 7.71
CA ILE A 152 -2.80 -8.64 8.56
C ILE A 152 -2.49 -8.11 9.96
N LEU A 153 -1.94 -6.89 10.05
CA LEU A 153 -1.48 -6.33 11.32
C LEU A 153 -2.62 -5.77 12.18
N ARG A 154 -3.64 -5.18 11.57
CA ARG A 154 -4.70 -4.40 12.26
C ARG A 154 -6.12 -4.89 11.99
N GLY A 155 -6.32 -5.71 10.96
CA GLY A 155 -7.63 -6.16 10.52
C GLY A 155 -8.30 -7.14 11.48
N GLU A 156 -9.62 -7.07 11.52
CA GLU A 156 -10.46 -8.09 12.14
C GLU A 156 -10.80 -9.17 11.10
N PHE A 157 -10.71 -10.43 11.52
CA PHE A 157 -11.02 -11.60 10.70
C PHE A 157 -12.35 -12.20 11.16
N GLU A 158 -13.27 -12.43 10.24
CA GLU A 158 -14.57 -13.01 10.56
C GLU A 158 -14.45 -14.50 10.87
N ASP A 159 -13.61 -15.21 10.09
CA ASP A 159 -13.27 -16.62 10.29
C ASP A 159 -11.76 -16.76 10.18
N GLU A 160 -11.08 -16.76 11.32
CA GLU A 160 -9.63 -16.78 11.40
C GLU A 160 -8.99 -17.97 10.65
N MET A 161 -9.65 -19.14 10.60
CA MET A 161 -9.11 -20.30 9.87
C MET A 161 -9.23 -20.13 8.35
N LYS A 162 -10.41 -19.72 7.89
CA LYS A 162 -10.65 -19.51 6.46
C LYS A 162 -9.83 -18.33 5.95
N ASP A 163 -9.89 -17.21 6.64
CA ASP A 163 -9.21 -15.99 6.23
C ASP A 163 -7.69 -16.16 6.30
N SER A 164 -7.15 -16.91 7.28
CA SER A 164 -5.72 -17.26 7.31
C SER A 164 -5.29 -18.02 6.05
N THR A 165 -6.14 -18.91 5.53
CA THR A 165 -5.85 -19.65 4.27
C THR A 165 -5.84 -18.72 3.06
N ASP A 166 -6.79 -17.79 2.99
CA ASP A 166 -6.86 -16.80 1.91
C ASP A 166 -5.69 -15.82 1.96
N VAL A 167 -5.30 -15.36 3.16
CA VAL A 167 -4.12 -14.53 3.39
C VAL A 167 -2.85 -15.29 3.03
N TYR A 168 -2.71 -16.57 3.42
CA TYR A 168 -1.57 -17.40 3.03
C TYR A 168 -1.40 -17.44 1.51
N ASN A 169 -2.49 -17.68 0.77
CA ASN A 169 -2.46 -17.71 -0.69
C ASN A 169 -2.07 -16.35 -1.28
N ALA A 170 -2.51 -15.24 -0.67
CA ALA A 170 -2.14 -13.89 -1.06
C ALA A 170 -0.65 -13.59 -0.80
N VAL A 171 -0.12 -14.00 0.36
CA VAL A 171 1.30 -13.88 0.71
C VAL A 171 2.14 -14.73 -0.23
N MET A 172 1.76 -15.98 -0.50
CA MET A 172 2.39 -16.85 -1.49
C MET A 172 2.45 -16.21 -2.87
N PHE A 173 1.37 -15.54 -3.29
CA PHE A 173 1.36 -14.79 -4.55
C PHE A 173 2.37 -13.65 -4.53
N ILE A 174 2.43 -12.86 -3.46
CA ILE A 174 3.39 -11.75 -3.33
C ILE A 174 4.84 -12.25 -3.40
N VAL A 175 5.19 -13.27 -2.60
CA VAL A 175 6.57 -13.76 -2.53
C VAL A 175 7.03 -14.44 -3.82
N SER A 176 6.13 -15.04 -4.59
CA SER A 176 6.45 -15.70 -5.87
C SER A 176 6.51 -14.77 -7.09
N HIS A 177 6.13 -13.49 -6.96
CA HIS A 177 6.05 -12.53 -8.08
C HIS A 177 7.07 -11.40 -7.94
N ALA A 178 8.36 -11.75 -7.99
CA ALA A 178 9.47 -10.81 -7.86
C ALA A 178 9.49 -9.69 -8.92
N ASP A 179 8.91 -9.94 -10.11
CA ASP A 179 8.78 -8.94 -11.18
C ASP A 179 7.79 -7.81 -10.85
N THR A 180 6.95 -8.02 -9.84
CA THR A 180 5.91 -7.09 -9.42
C THR A 180 6.19 -6.54 -8.02
N PHE A 181 6.54 -7.41 -7.07
CA PHE A 181 6.79 -7.05 -5.67
C PHE A 181 8.28 -7.10 -5.37
N GLN A 182 8.83 -5.94 -5.00
CA GLN A 182 10.24 -5.81 -4.60
C GLN A 182 10.52 -6.61 -3.31
N TRP A 183 11.79 -6.96 -3.10
CA TRP A 183 12.23 -7.79 -1.97
C TRP A 183 11.76 -7.24 -0.62
N ARG A 184 11.80 -5.91 -0.42
CA ARG A 184 11.33 -5.25 0.81
C ARG A 184 9.87 -5.56 1.12
N THR A 185 9.00 -5.45 0.10
CA THR A 185 7.58 -5.80 0.21
C THR A 185 7.41 -7.28 0.53
N ARG A 186 8.10 -8.17 -0.20
CA ARG A 186 8.01 -9.63 0.00
C ARG A 186 8.39 -10.03 1.43
N LYS A 187 9.52 -9.50 1.92
CA LYS A 187 10.05 -9.76 3.26
C LYS A 187 9.09 -9.33 4.36
N VAL A 188 8.59 -8.09 4.30
CA VAL A 188 7.72 -7.54 5.36
C VAL A 188 6.36 -8.22 5.38
N VAL A 189 5.72 -8.39 4.22
CA VAL A 189 4.40 -9.03 4.14
C VAL A 189 4.45 -10.48 4.64
N ARG A 190 5.52 -11.19 4.29
CA ARG A 190 5.76 -12.55 4.80
C ARG A 190 5.94 -12.55 6.31
N ALA A 191 6.82 -11.71 6.85
CA ALA A 191 7.07 -11.62 8.29
C ALA A 191 5.78 -11.30 9.06
N ALA A 192 4.94 -10.41 8.55
CA ALA A 192 3.65 -10.09 9.15
C ALA A 192 2.70 -11.30 9.21
N TYR A 193 2.66 -12.11 8.15
CA TYR A 193 1.85 -13.32 8.14
C TYR A 193 2.34 -14.36 9.15
N GLU A 194 3.65 -14.57 9.21
CA GLU A 194 4.27 -15.53 10.15
C GLU A 194 4.13 -15.10 11.61
N ASP A 195 4.11 -13.79 11.89
CA ASP A 195 3.85 -13.24 13.22
C ASP A 195 2.37 -13.36 13.64
N ARG A 196 1.45 -13.08 12.70
CA ARG A 196 0.00 -13.05 12.99
C ARG A 196 -0.62 -14.44 13.14
N PHE A 197 -0.19 -15.42 12.35
CA PHE A 197 -0.88 -16.71 12.24
C PHE A 197 -0.01 -17.89 12.67
N VAL A 198 -0.66 -18.95 13.15
CA VAL A 198 0.03 -20.23 13.40
C VAL A 198 0.31 -20.91 12.06
N VAL A 199 1.55 -20.80 11.58
CA VAL A 199 1.95 -21.32 10.27
C VAL A 199 2.33 -22.80 10.35
N SER A 200 1.74 -23.62 9.48
CA SER A 200 2.11 -25.04 9.38
C SER A 200 3.49 -25.23 8.73
N VAL A 201 4.15 -26.35 9.02
CA VAL A 201 5.44 -26.72 8.40
C VAL A 201 5.35 -26.73 6.86
N LYS A 202 4.19 -27.14 6.31
CA LYS A 202 3.96 -27.14 4.85
C LYS A 202 3.91 -25.72 4.28
N GLN A 203 3.26 -24.80 4.98
CA GLN A 203 3.17 -23.40 4.55
C GLN A 203 4.54 -22.71 4.64
N ILE A 204 5.30 -22.95 5.72
CA ILE A 204 6.69 -22.46 5.85
C ILE A 204 7.54 -22.98 4.69
N ALA A 205 7.50 -24.29 4.40
CA ALA A 205 8.25 -24.87 3.29
C ALA A 205 7.84 -24.27 1.93
N GLY A 206 6.56 -23.91 1.75
CA GLY A 206 6.08 -23.21 0.57
C GLY A 206 6.63 -21.80 0.43
N LEU A 207 6.71 -21.06 1.53
CA LEU A 207 7.24 -19.69 1.57
C LEU A 207 8.76 -19.68 1.37
N ASN A 208 9.50 -20.57 2.04
CA ASN A 208 10.97 -20.67 1.95
C ASN A 208 11.46 -20.93 0.52
N LYS A 209 10.64 -21.53 -0.34
CA LYS A 209 10.98 -21.76 -1.76
C LYS A 209 11.36 -20.47 -2.50
N TRP A 210 10.93 -19.31 -2.01
CA TRP A 210 11.09 -18.02 -2.67
C TRP A 210 12.08 -17.08 -1.95
N GLU A 211 12.84 -17.58 -0.96
CA GLU A 211 13.93 -16.82 -0.30
C GLU A 211 15.19 -16.71 -1.17
N GLU A 212 15.38 -17.62 -2.15
CA GLU A 212 16.63 -17.72 -2.90
C GLU A 212 16.84 -16.61 -3.96
N ASP A 213 15.85 -15.75 -4.19
CA ASP A 213 15.90 -14.60 -5.12
C ASP A 213 16.16 -13.25 -4.40
N GLU A 214 16.77 -13.28 -3.21
CA GLU A 214 17.04 -12.11 -2.34
C GLU A 214 18.47 -11.53 -2.51
N ASP A 215 19.02 -11.52 -3.72
CA ASP A 215 20.31 -10.85 -3.95
C ASP A 215 20.22 -9.35 -3.63
N GLU A 216 21.09 -8.94 -2.69
CA GLU A 216 21.26 -7.59 -2.16
C GLU A 216 21.85 -6.65 -3.22
N ASP A 217 21.04 -6.10 -4.12
CA ASP A 217 21.43 -4.92 -4.90
C ASP A 217 20.18 -4.07 -5.18
N ASP A 218 20.13 -2.89 -4.55
CA ASP A 218 19.82 -1.60 -5.20
C ASP A 218 19.70 -0.55 -4.08
N GLU A 219 20.86 -0.05 -3.67
CA GLU A 219 21.05 1.13 -2.82
C GLU A 219 20.65 2.46 -3.52
N ASP A 220 20.16 2.41 -4.77
CA ASP A 220 19.64 3.58 -5.50
C ASP A 220 18.38 3.19 -6.31
N ASP A 221 17.21 3.08 -5.68
CA ASP A 221 15.89 3.06 -6.38
C ASP A 221 15.54 4.48 -6.87
N VAL A 222 16.44 5.10 -7.63
CA VAL A 222 16.08 6.15 -8.58
C VAL A 222 15.73 5.41 -9.86
N MET A 223 14.45 5.37 -10.26
CA MET A 223 14.07 5.60 -11.65
C MET A 223 12.56 5.66 -11.89
N SER A 224 12.25 6.40 -12.96
CA SER A 224 10.97 6.85 -13.49
C SER A 224 9.86 5.80 -13.60
N GLU A 225 8.62 6.28 -13.72
CA GLU A 225 7.37 5.53 -13.98
C GLU A 225 7.39 4.65 -15.26
N GLU A 226 8.52 4.56 -15.95
CA GLU A 226 8.75 3.76 -17.14
C GLU A 226 9.97 2.86 -16.93
N GLU A 227 9.73 1.57 -16.62
CA GLU A 227 10.76 0.55 -16.77
C GLU A 227 10.24 -0.62 -17.61
N GLU A 228 10.81 -0.69 -18.83
CA GLU A 228 10.70 -1.81 -19.75
C GLU A 228 11.34 -3.06 -19.15
N SER A 229 10.52 -4.10 -19.10
CA SER A 229 10.82 -5.51 -18.84
C SER A 229 12.20 -6.00 -19.35
N ILE A 230 13.21 -6.09 -18.49
CA ILE A 230 14.32 -7.03 -18.72
C ILE A 230 13.84 -8.43 -18.35
N SER A 231 13.63 -9.24 -19.39
CA SER A 231 13.23 -10.64 -19.32
C SER A 231 14.43 -11.50 -18.92
N SER A 232 14.49 -11.93 -17.66
CA SER A 232 15.10 -13.20 -17.25
C SER A 232 13.98 -13.95 -16.53
N GLY A 233 13.65 -15.22 -16.76
CA GLY A 233 14.24 -16.34 -17.47
C GLY A 233 13.82 -17.56 -16.65
N TYR A 234 12.87 -18.36 -17.17
CA TYR A 234 12.29 -19.60 -16.58
C TYR A 234 11.08 -19.46 -15.62
N TYR A 235 9.89 -19.27 -16.20
CA TYR A 235 8.62 -19.61 -15.52
C TYR A 235 8.34 -21.12 -15.67
N SER A 236 8.32 -21.85 -14.56
CA SER A 236 7.71 -23.18 -14.47
C SER A 236 6.27 -23.01 -13.98
N ASP A 237 5.31 -23.38 -14.82
CA ASP A 237 3.88 -23.41 -14.50
C ASP A 237 3.61 -24.33 -13.30
N TYR A 238 3.46 -23.74 -12.12
CA TYR A 238 2.83 -24.39 -10.98
C TYR A 238 1.60 -23.58 -10.58
N ASP A 239 0.42 -24.09 -10.95
CA ASP A 239 -0.89 -23.54 -10.60
C ASP A 239 -1.47 -24.36 -9.44
N PRO A 240 -1.40 -23.88 -8.17
CA PRO A 240 -1.92 -24.61 -7.03
C PRO A 240 -3.46 -24.58 -6.93
N PHE A 241 -4.17 -23.97 -7.88
CA PHE A 241 -5.63 -23.77 -7.81
C PHE A 241 -6.46 -24.74 -8.66
N TYR A 242 -5.89 -25.89 -9.05
CA TYR A 242 -6.68 -27.04 -9.51
C TYR A 242 -6.72 -28.15 -8.46
N ASN A 243 -7.73 -28.09 -7.61
CA ASN A 243 -8.56 -29.21 -7.17
C ASN A 243 -9.89 -28.70 -6.63
#